data_AF-A0A2P6V8T2-F1
#
_entry.id   AF-A0A2P6V8T2-F1
#
_cell.length_a   1.000
_cell.length_b   1.000
_cell.length_c   1.000
_cell.angle_alpha   90.00
_cell.angle_beta   90.00
_cell.angle_gamma   90.00
#
_symmetry.space_group_name_H-M   'P 1'
#
loop_
_entity.id
_entity.type
_entity.pdbx_description
1 polymer ?
#
loop_
_entity_poly.entity_id
_entity_poly.type
_entity_poly.pdbx_seq_one_letter_code
_entity_poly.pdbx_strand_id
1 'polypeptide(L)'
;MSDTAPAEPQAPADPAPAAQPAAAAEAPPAAAPAPAAAAAEQAAPAPADAAPAASPSAAAAAASPAAGTEPRLPVRAYLEQTVVPVLMQGMMELNRKRPADPIEFLCNYLQQHNPKKEKKAASRQQGNDGSPARRAAVMVLVLCIGDLHIPHRCTDLPPKFKALLIPGKISRILCPGNLCIEAAYDYLRSVCADVTVTQGDFDESTKWPDTQVVSIGDFRVGICHGHQVVPAGDREALAILQRKLDADILVTGHTHEFKAYRHEDRLVISTGSATGAYSSATSSPTPSFALMDIDGGKAVVYVYELVQGDDGEPAVKVDKLEFTKPRGGGGGGGTALRLSNTLASYLGCTSVVKAGERCGEGPNYLGIAQRPAGQLVQPSAREGPTAHGLEHLPLGCRDCSGCDSSLRRCTAAETLEYIAVEFARDVSIQGPNFTTTQENIVLGYLAHAPPDVVVLNAGLHDTSLQDSSPEAYEANMRWYLGLFDALVPRPRLLVLGTTRVDRDKQPAEHREVTSNQRIHAYNSRAAALAAERGDMWLDPYHLLQLPLWQARNVDGAHYADQYYEVMAWDVLGMLCRAALTWPAGSPPPAPP
;
A
#
# COMPACT_ATOMS: atom_id res chain seq x y z
N MET A 1 16.20 -73.87 -44.34
CA MET A 1 17.05 -73.72 -43.13
C MET A 1 16.10 -73.49 -41.96
N SER A 2 16.38 -74.11 -40.82
CA SER A 2 15.53 -74.11 -39.62
C SER A 2 15.31 -72.68 -39.06
N ASP A 3 14.17 -72.22 -38.55
CA ASP A 3 13.02 -72.80 -37.80
C ASP A 3 13.06 -72.43 -36.29
N THR A 4 11.87 -72.24 -35.71
CA THR A 4 11.50 -72.02 -34.29
C THR A 4 11.86 -70.71 -33.56
N ALA A 5 11.00 -70.36 -32.59
CA ALA A 5 11.02 -69.16 -31.75
C ALA A 5 11.20 -69.50 -30.22
N PRO A 6 10.46 -68.95 -29.24
CA PRO A 6 11.04 -68.18 -28.12
C PRO A 6 10.94 -68.83 -26.71
N ALA A 7 11.62 -68.27 -25.69
CA ALA A 7 11.34 -68.52 -24.26
C ALA A 7 11.95 -67.47 -23.29
N GLU A 8 11.27 -67.22 -22.16
CA GLU A 8 11.73 -66.51 -20.95
C GLU A 8 12.38 -67.51 -19.92
N PRO A 9 12.42 -67.25 -18.60
CA PRO A 9 13.28 -66.32 -17.84
C PRO A 9 14.16 -67.05 -16.78
N GLN A 10 15.13 -66.39 -16.11
CA GLN A 10 15.63 -66.84 -14.80
C GLN A 10 16.51 -65.86 -14.00
N ALA A 11 16.39 -65.97 -12.67
CA ALA A 11 17.34 -65.63 -11.60
C ALA A 11 17.24 -66.76 -10.53
N PRO A 12 18.00 -66.82 -9.41
CA PRO A 12 19.14 -66.02 -8.94
C PRO A 12 20.37 -66.88 -8.50
N ALA A 13 21.49 -66.25 -8.08
CA ALA A 13 22.45 -66.81 -7.10
C ALA A 13 23.50 -65.79 -6.61
N ASP A 14 23.81 -65.81 -5.31
CA ASP A 14 24.89 -65.10 -4.58
C ASP A 14 25.91 -66.16 -4.06
N PRO A 15 27.17 -65.86 -3.64
CA PRO A 15 27.45 -65.02 -2.46
C PRO A 15 28.77 -64.18 -2.43
N ALA A 16 28.87 -63.36 -1.38
CA ALA A 16 29.96 -62.41 -1.02
C ALA A 16 31.19 -63.10 -0.34
N PRO A 17 32.13 -62.44 0.42
CA PRO A 17 32.22 -61.08 1.01
C PRO A 17 33.28 -60.20 0.30
N ALA A 18 33.70 -58.99 0.73
CA ALA A 18 33.52 -58.17 1.94
C ALA A 18 33.54 -56.64 1.55
N ALA A 19 33.48 -55.61 2.41
CA ALA A 19 33.55 -55.49 3.88
C ALA A 19 32.69 -54.29 4.39
N GLN A 20 33.12 -53.59 5.46
CA GLN A 20 32.39 -52.54 6.21
C GLN A 20 33.38 -51.58 6.93
N PRO A 21 33.01 -50.44 7.58
CA PRO A 21 31.79 -50.11 8.38
C PRO A 21 31.01 -48.83 7.91
N ALA A 22 29.72 -48.56 8.21
CA ALA A 22 28.87 -48.65 9.44
C ALA A 22 29.10 -47.47 10.44
N ALA A 23 28.10 -46.82 11.08
CA ALA A 23 26.62 -46.78 10.93
C ALA A 23 26.04 -45.49 11.61
N ALA A 24 24.71 -45.30 11.58
CA ALA A 24 23.98 -44.10 12.04
C ALA A 24 23.77 -43.99 13.58
N ALA A 25 23.13 -42.89 14.03
CA ALA A 25 22.84 -42.60 15.44
C ALA A 25 21.36 -42.21 15.70
N GLU A 26 20.83 -42.68 16.84
CA GLU A 26 19.56 -42.25 17.46
C GLU A 26 19.75 -42.18 19.01
N ALA A 27 18.88 -41.47 19.74
CA ALA A 27 19.04 -41.05 21.16
C ALA A 27 18.55 -42.11 22.21
N PRO A 28 18.40 -41.86 23.54
CA PRO A 28 18.77 -40.76 24.48
C PRO A 28 19.58 -41.32 25.73
N PRO A 29 19.36 -41.05 27.06
CA PRO A 29 18.84 -39.89 27.86
C PRO A 29 19.63 -39.49 29.17
N ALA A 30 19.34 -38.28 29.68
CA ALA A 30 19.21 -37.85 31.11
C ALA A 30 20.38 -37.82 32.17
N ALA A 31 20.22 -36.84 33.09
CA ALA A 31 20.75 -36.67 34.47
C ALA A 31 22.04 -35.83 34.73
N ALA A 32 22.02 -35.07 35.84
CA ALA A 32 23.02 -34.09 36.30
C ALA A 32 23.89 -34.63 37.47
N PRO A 33 24.96 -33.92 37.95
CA PRO A 33 24.79 -32.79 38.90
C PRO A 33 25.82 -31.63 38.76
N ALA A 34 25.71 -30.63 39.64
CA ALA A 34 26.59 -29.44 39.74
C ALA A 34 27.93 -29.72 40.47
N PRO A 35 28.82 -28.70 40.56
CA PRO A 35 29.03 -28.12 41.90
C PRO A 35 29.12 -26.58 41.93
N ALA A 36 29.08 -26.02 43.14
CA ALA A 36 29.15 -24.60 43.45
C ALA A 36 30.52 -24.18 44.03
N ALA A 37 30.80 -22.87 44.02
CA ALA A 37 31.71 -22.21 44.97
C ALA A 37 31.28 -20.74 45.16
N ALA A 38 31.37 -20.25 46.39
CA ALA A 38 30.94 -18.90 46.78
C ALA A 38 31.99 -18.24 47.70
N ALA A 39 31.99 -16.89 47.77
CA ALA A 39 32.56 -16.13 48.88
C ALA A 39 31.98 -14.71 48.94
N ALA A 40 31.66 -14.24 50.15
CA ALA A 40 31.38 -12.84 50.51
C ALA A 40 32.68 -12.16 51.03
N GLU A 41 32.79 -10.94 51.59
CA GLU A 41 31.83 -10.03 52.27
C GLU A 41 32.47 -8.62 52.50
N GLN A 42 31.72 -7.68 53.11
CA GLN A 42 32.18 -6.46 53.85
C GLN A 42 32.64 -5.22 53.05
N ALA A 43 32.44 -3.96 53.48
CA ALA A 43 31.53 -3.33 54.46
C ALA A 43 31.48 -1.78 54.24
N ALA A 44 30.48 -1.08 54.78
CA ALA A 44 30.32 0.39 54.68
C ALA A 44 31.02 1.17 55.84
N PRO A 45 31.10 2.52 55.83
CA PRO A 45 29.98 3.37 56.29
C PRO A 45 29.82 4.78 55.63
N ALA A 46 28.76 5.51 56.00
CA ALA A 46 28.48 6.92 55.66
C ALA A 46 28.75 7.87 56.85
N PRO A 47 28.70 9.20 56.64
CA PRO A 47 27.58 10.03 57.12
C PRO A 47 27.21 11.16 56.12
N ALA A 48 26.22 12.06 56.27
CA ALA A 48 24.92 12.18 56.96
C ALA A 48 24.68 13.68 57.22
N ASP A 49 23.59 14.24 56.70
CA ASP A 49 22.88 15.49 57.09
C ASP A 49 21.82 15.76 56.00
N ALA A 50 20.65 16.36 56.18
CA ALA A 50 19.70 16.64 57.26
C ALA A 50 18.55 17.41 56.56
N ALA A 51 17.28 17.20 56.93
CA ALA A 51 16.07 17.68 56.22
C ALA A 51 15.54 19.03 56.83
N PRO A 52 14.29 19.55 56.65
CA PRO A 52 13.10 18.99 55.96
C PRO A 52 12.07 19.96 55.28
N ALA A 53 11.02 19.35 54.69
CA ALA A 53 9.61 19.82 54.57
C ALA A 53 9.28 21.01 53.62
N ALA A 54 8.06 21.17 53.08
CA ALA A 54 6.78 20.48 53.30
C ALA A 54 5.88 20.45 52.04
N SER A 55 4.93 19.51 51.98
CA SER A 55 3.73 19.55 51.12
C SER A 55 2.48 19.74 51.99
N PRO A 56 1.34 20.20 51.41
CA PRO A 56 0.06 19.66 51.87
C PRO A 56 -0.95 19.34 50.74
N SER A 57 -1.99 18.61 51.15
CA SER A 57 -3.19 18.21 50.38
C SER A 57 -4.43 18.56 51.24
N ALA A 58 -5.68 18.53 50.79
CA ALA A 58 -6.24 17.91 49.59
C ALA A 58 -7.53 18.61 49.10
N ALA A 59 -8.10 18.09 48.00
CA ALA A 59 -9.52 17.91 47.70
C ALA A 59 -10.58 18.94 48.20
N ALA A 60 -11.42 19.45 47.28
CA ALA A 60 -12.78 18.89 47.04
C ALA A 60 -13.75 19.86 46.34
N ALA A 61 -14.85 19.28 45.84
CA ALA A 61 -16.14 19.87 45.47
C ALA A 61 -16.28 20.54 44.08
N ALA A 62 -17.50 20.43 43.55
CA ALA A 62 -17.85 20.64 42.15
C ALA A 62 -18.85 21.79 41.95
N ALA A 63 -18.84 22.39 40.76
CA ALA A 63 -19.94 23.20 40.24
C ALA A 63 -19.94 23.17 38.70
N SER A 64 -21.10 22.91 38.09
CA SER A 64 -21.37 23.26 36.68
C SER A 64 -21.99 24.64 36.60
N PRO A 65 -21.75 25.38 35.50
CA PRO A 65 -22.92 25.92 34.79
C PRO A 65 -22.83 25.88 33.26
N ALA A 66 -23.98 25.53 32.68
CA ALA A 66 -24.61 26.05 31.46
C ALA A 66 -23.79 26.54 30.23
N ALA A 67 -24.08 25.87 29.11
CA ALA A 67 -24.45 26.44 27.79
C ALA A 67 -23.63 27.61 27.17
N GLY A 68 -23.02 27.30 26.01
CA GLY A 68 -22.88 28.28 24.92
C GLY A 68 -21.61 29.12 24.90
N THR A 69 -20.44 28.48 24.79
CA THR A 69 -19.22 29.19 24.34
C THR A 69 -18.30 28.24 23.58
N GLU A 70 -17.92 28.58 22.35
CA GLU A 70 -16.84 27.88 21.64
C GLU A 70 -15.53 28.03 22.41
N PRO A 71 -14.64 27.02 22.41
CA PRO A 71 -13.36 27.11 23.09
C PRO A 71 -12.48 28.17 22.41
N ARG A 72 -12.38 29.36 23.03
CA ARG A 72 -11.45 30.40 22.60
C ARG A 72 -10.03 29.85 22.71
N LEU A 73 -9.36 29.72 21.56
CA LEU A 73 -7.94 29.37 21.49
C LEU A 73 -7.12 30.28 22.43
N PRO A 74 -6.09 29.74 23.11
CA PRO A 74 -5.14 30.56 23.87
C PRO A 74 -4.61 31.70 23.00
N VAL A 75 -4.45 32.90 23.57
CA VAL A 75 -4.15 34.14 22.82
C VAL A 75 -2.96 33.98 21.86
N ARG A 76 -1.92 33.25 22.29
CA ARG A 76 -0.76 32.91 21.47
C ARG A 76 -1.13 32.09 20.23
N ALA A 77 -1.85 30.98 20.40
CA ALA A 77 -2.30 30.13 19.29
C ALA A 77 -3.26 30.87 18.35
N TYR A 78 -4.14 31.74 18.88
CA TYR A 78 -4.99 32.59 18.06
C TYR A 78 -4.17 33.53 17.17
N LEU A 79 -3.14 34.21 17.71
CA LEU A 79 -2.31 35.13 16.94
C LEU A 79 -1.43 34.38 15.91
N GLU A 80 -0.82 33.26 16.32
CA GLU A 80 -0.02 32.37 15.47
C GLU A 80 -0.82 31.83 14.28
N GLN A 81 -2.11 31.51 14.45
CA GLN A 81 -2.98 31.00 13.39
C GLN A 81 -3.68 32.08 12.54
N THR A 82 -3.69 33.36 12.95
CA THR A 82 -4.50 34.39 12.26
C THR A 82 -3.71 35.53 11.65
N VAL A 83 -2.78 36.16 12.39
CA VAL A 83 -2.16 37.44 12.00
C VAL A 83 -0.64 37.35 11.92
N VAL A 84 0.00 36.55 12.76
CA VAL A 84 1.47 36.44 12.82
C VAL A 84 2.10 36.05 11.48
N PRO A 85 1.58 35.08 10.69
CA PRO A 85 2.22 34.70 9.41
C PRO A 85 2.29 35.86 8.41
N VAL A 86 1.18 36.57 8.21
CA VAL A 86 1.11 37.71 7.26
C VAL A 86 1.86 38.93 7.80
N LEU A 87 1.83 39.15 9.13
CA LEU A 87 2.58 40.23 9.77
C LEU A 87 4.10 40.01 9.67
N MET A 88 4.58 38.78 9.86
CA MET A 88 5.99 38.45 9.67
C MET A 88 6.44 38.68 8.22
N GLN A 89 5.65 38.26 7.23
CA GLN A 89 5.93 38.54 5.82
C GLN A 89 5.95 40.04 5.52
N GLY A 90 4.98 40.81 6.03
CA GLY A 90 4.95 42.26 5.88
C GLY A 90 6.15 42.97 6.53
N MET A 91 6.57 42.53 7.72
CA MET A 91 7.76 43.03 8.42
C MET A 91 9.06 42.71 7.68
N MET A 92 9.19 41.52 7.09
CA MET A 92 10.33 41.15 6.24
C MET A 92 10.39 42.06 5.00
N GLU A 93 9.27 42.26 4.32
CA GLU A 93 9.24 43.05 3.09
C GLU A 93 9.40 44.56 3.33
N LEU A 94 8.97 45.05 4.50
CA LEU A 94 9.25 46.40 5.00
C LEU A 94 10.74 46.60 5.26
N ASN A 95 11.42 45.67 5.95
CA ASN A 95 12.87 45.75 6.20
C ASN A 95 13.68 45.66 4.89
N ARG A 96 13.17 44.91 3.90
CA ARG A 96 13.76 44.77 2.56
C ARG A 96 13.61 46.03 1.70
N LYS A 97 12.43 46.68 1.70
CA LYS A 97 12.14 47.83 0.83
C LYS A 97 12.41 49.20 1.46
N ARG A 98 12.40 49.29 2.79
CA ARG A 98 12.62 50.51 3.59
C ARG A 98 11.89 51.75 3.03
N PRO A 99 10.55 51.67 2.84
CA PRO A 99 9.76 52.76 2.30
C PRO A 99 9.76 53.99 3.24
N ALA A 100 9.48 55.16 2.68
CA ALA A 100 9.49 56.43 3.40
C ALA A 100 8.47 56.48 4.57
N ASP A 101 7.29 55.87 4.39
CA ASP A 101 6.36 55.56 5.49
C ASP A 101 6.29 54.03 5.69
N PRO A 102 6.92 53.49 6.75
CA PRO A 102 6.88 52.07 7.05
C PRO A 102 5.53 51.59 7.60
N ILE A 103 4.77 52.45 8.29
CA ILE A 103 3.50 52.06 8.93
C ILE A 103 2.41 51.97 7.87
N GLU A 104 2.29 52.98 6.99
CA GLU A 104 1.34 52.96 5.88
C GLU A 104 1.63 51.78 4.94
N PHE A 105 2.91 51.51 4.64
CA PHE A 105 3.30 50.34 3.85
C PHE A 105 2.86 49.03 4.50
N LEU A 106 3.10 48.83 5.80
CA LEU A 106 2.72 47.60 6.51
C LEU A 106 1.19 47.43 6.56
N CYS A 107 0.44 48.51 6.85
CA CYS A 107 -1.01 48.51 6.83
C CYS A 107 -1.56 48.12 5.45
N ASN A 108 -1.01 48.67 4.38
CA ASN A 108 -1.39 48.33 3.01
C ASN A 108 -1.05 46.87 2.66
N TYR A 109 0.12 46.39 3.05
CA TYR A 109 0.53 44.99 2.85
C TYR A 109 -0.43 44.01 3.54
N LEU A 110 -0.74 44.24 4.83
CA LEU A 110 -1.69 43.42 5.60
C LEU A 110 -3.11 43.44 5.01
N GLN A 111 -3.55 44.56 4.43
CA GLN A 111 -4.86 44.69 3.80
C GLN A 111 -4.94 44.07 2.39
N GLN A 112 -3.82 43.97 1.68
CA GLN A 112 -3.73 43.29 0.38
C GLN A 112 -3.67 41.78 0.57
N HIS A 113 -2.82 41.29 1.49
CA HIS A 113 -2.58 39.87 1.74
C HIS A 113 -3.48 39.26 2.85
N ASN A 114 -4.70 39.77 3.03
CA ASN A 114 -5.64 39.25 4.03
C ASN A 114 -6.40 38.01 3.49
N PRO A 115 -6.21 36.80 4.05
CA PRO A 115 -6.81 35.56 3.52
C PRO A 115 -8.35 35.51 3.63
N LYS A 116 -8.98 36.39 4.44
CA LYS A 116 -10.45 36.53 4.46
C LYS A 116 -10.99 37.36 3.29
N LYS A 117 -10.15 38.16 2.64
CA LYS A 117 -10.51 39.02 1.49
C LYS A 117 -10.58 38.19 0.20
N GLU A 118 -9.67 37.25 0.02
CA GLU A 118 -9.67 36.29 -1.10
C GLU A 118 -10.93 35.41 -1.10
N LYS A 119 -11.32 34.87 0.07
CA LYS A 119 -12.57 34.10 0.21
C LYS A 119 -13.83 34.91 -0.12
N LYS A 120 -13.81 36.23 0.11
CA LYS A 120 -14.92 37.15 -0.23
C LYS A 120 -14.91 37.62 -1.69
N ALA A 121 -13.76 37.59 -2.35
CA ALA A 121 -13.65 37.80 -3.80
C ALA A 121 -14.16 36.56 -4.57
N ALA A 122 -13.73 35.37 -4.15
CA ALA A 122 -14.16 34.09 -4.71
C ALA A 122 -15.69 33.90 -4.65
N SER A 123 -16.35 34.34 -3.57
CA SER A 123 -17.81 34.24 -3.44
C SER A 123 -18.61 35.29 -4.24
N ARG A 124 -17.95 36.20 -4.96
CA ARG A 124 -18.60 37.24 -5.79
C ARG A 124 -18.45 37.03 -7.30
N GLN A 125 -17.63 36.07 -7.73
CA GLN A 125 -17.42 35.74 -9.14
C GLN A 125 -18.05 34.40 -9.56
N GLN A 126 -18.82 33.74 -8.69
CA GLN A 126 -19.57 32.51 -9.02
C GLN A 126 -20.98 32.82 -9.58
N GLY A 127 -21.07 33.65 -10.62
CA GLY A 127 -22.33 33.98 -11.29
C GLY A 127 -22.06 34.52 -12.70
N ASN A 128 -22.36 33.69 -13.71
CA ASN A 128 -21.80 33.71 -15.07
C ASN A 128 -20.27 33.46 -15.08
N ASP A 129 -19.70 32.62 -15.94
CA ASP A 129 -20.22 31.94 -17.14
C ASP A 129 -19.85 30.43 -17.20
N GLY A 130 -20.20 29.77 -18.30
CA GLY A 130 -20.09 28.32 -18.46
C GLY A 130 -18.86 27.86 -19.25
N SER A 131 -17.82 27.41 -18.55
CA SER A 131 -16.84 26.42 -19.04
C SER A 131 -15.99 25.89 -17.87
N PRO A 132 -15.76 24.56 -17.76
CA PRO A 132 -14.97 24.01 -16.67
C PRO A 132 -13.47 24.23 -16.91
N ALA A 133 -12.95 25.35 -16.42
CA ALA A 133 -11.52 25.48 -16.18
C ALA A 133 -11.05 24.31 -15.29
N ARG A 134 -10.03 23.58 -15.74
CA ARG A 134 -9.48 22.43 -15.02
C ARG A 134 -9.14 22.83 -13.59
N ARG A 135 -9.70 22.14 -12.59
CA ARG A 135 -9.19 22.21 -11.22
C ARG A 135 -7.72 21.77 -11.26
N ALA A 136 -6.82 22.63 -10.79
CA ALA A 136 -5.42 22.25 -10.65
C ALA A 136 -5.32 21.05 -9.71
N ALA A 137 -4.69 19.97 -10.17
CA ALA A 137 -4.34 18.85 -9.33
C ALA A 137 -3.38 19.31 -8.22
N VAL A 138 -3.48 18.71 -7.04
CA VAL A 138 -2.52 18.97 -5.95
C VAL A 138 -1.27 18.15 -6.26
N MET A 139 -0.41 18.68 -7.11
CA MET A 139 0.87 18.04 -7.45
C MET A 139 1.77 18.00 -6.22
N VAL A 140 2.42 16.86 -5.97
CA VAL A 140 3.29 16.68 -4.80
C VAL A 140 4.75 16.64 -5.26
N LEU A 141 5.50 17.69 -4.91
CA LEU A 141 6.93 17.77 -5.23
C LEU A 141 7.76 17.17 -4.09
N VAL A 142 8.47 16.08 -4.39
CA VAL A 142 9.27 15.30 -3.45
C VAL A 142 10.76 15.50 -3.76
N LEU A 143 11.59 15.78 -2.76
CA LEU A 143 13.05 15.81 -2.89
C LEU A 143 13.63 14.45 -2.47
N CYS A 144 14.45 13.83 -3.32
CA CYS A 144 15.25 12.66 -2.97
C CYS A 144 16.73 13.07 -2.90
N ILE A 145 17.33 13.01 -1.70
CA ILE A 145 18.66 13.58 -1.42
C ILE A 145 19.40 12.79 -0.32
N GLY A 146 20.65 12.37 -0.55
CA GLY A 146 21.41 11.54 0.38
C GLY A 146 22.92 11.58 0.15
N ASP A 147 23.66 10.77 0.92
CA ASP A 147 25.12 10.68 0.88
C ASP A 147 25.81 12.05 0.97
N LEU A 148 25.40 12.85 1.96
CA LEU A 148 25.99 14.17 2.22
C LEU A 148 27.38 14.04 2.85
N HIS A 149 27.57 13.09 3.78
CA HIS A 149 28.81 12.87 4.53
C HIS A 149 29.41 14.14 5.16
N ILE A 150 28.55 15.02 5.69
CA ILE A 150 28.96 16.27 6.36
C ILE A 150 29.18 15.97 7.86
N PRO A 151 30.35 16.28 8.46
CA PRO A 151 31.46 17.07 7.92
C PRO A 151 32.62 16.21 7.38
N HIS A 152 32.55 14.87 7.48
CA HIS A 152 33.71 13.99 7.36
C HIS A 152 34.33 13.91 5.96
N ARG A 153 33.51 14.00 4.89
CA ARG A 153 33.98 13.97 3.49
C ARG A 153 33.75 15.30 2.77
N CYS A 154 32.70 16.01 3.12
CA CYS A 154 32.35 17.33 2.56
C CYS A 154 31.97 18.31 3.67
N THR A 155 32.27 19.59 3.48
CA THR A 155 31.94 20.64 4.46
C THR A 155 30.50 21.15 4.32
N ASP A 156 29.94 21.16 3.11
CA ASP A 156 28.63 21.73 2.82
C ASP A 156 28.06 21.25 1.47
N LEU A 157 26.76 21.50 1.21
CA LEU A 157 26.18 21.33 -0.13
C LEU A 157 26.67 22.42 -1.10
N PRO A 158 26.80 22.11 -2.40
CA PRO A 158 27.18 23.09 -3.42
C PRO A 158 26.27 24.33 -3.42
N PRO A 159 26.81 25.56 -3.53
CA PRO A 159 26.02 26.79 -3.48
C PRO A 159 24.89 26.85 -4.52
N LYS A 160 25.11 26.31 -5.73
CA LYS A 160 24.09 26.24 -6.79
C LYS A 160 22.94 25.31 -6.42
N PHE A 161 23.18 24.24 -5.65
CA PHE A 161 22.13 23.36 -5.14
C PHE A 161 21.36 24.02 -3.98
N LYS A 162 22.05 24.67 -3.04
CA LYS A 162 21.38 25.45 -1.98
C LYS A 162 20.43 26.52 -2.51
N ALA A 163 20.79 27.17 -3.62
CA ALA A 163 19.94 28.16 -4.29
C ALA A 163 18.67 27.56 -4.92
N LEU A 164 18.62 26.25 -5.19
CA LEU A 164 17.44 25.54 -5.71
C LEU A 164 16.53 25.01 -4.60
N LEU A 165 17.11 24.61 -3.46
CA LEU A 165 16.41 24.06 -2.29
C LEU A 165 15.74 25.15 -1.43
N ILE A 166 14.82 25.91 -2.04
CA ILE A 166 14.10 27.01 -1.39
C ILE A 166 12.88 26.46 -0.62
N PRO A 167 12.67 26.85 0.66
CA PRO A 167 11.50 26.46 1.43
C PRO A 167 10.16 26.82 0.76
N GLY A 168 9.14 25.98 0.98
CA GLY A 168 7.77 26.21 0.50
C GLY A 168 7.47 25.74 -0.93
N LYS A 169 8.46 25.22 -1.68
CA LYS A 169 8.23 24.50 -2.95
C LYS A 169 8.17 22.98 -2.79
N ILE A 170 8.97 22.43 -1.88
CA ILE A 170 9.12 20.98 -1.66
C ILE A 170 8.12 20.55 -0.59
N SER A 171 7.29 19.56 -0.90
CA SER A 171 6.23 19.05 -0.02
C SER A 171 6.68 17.93 0.90
N ARG A 172 7.71 17.16 0.51
CA ARG A 172 8.32 16.09 1.31
C ARG A 172 9.78 15.86 0.89
N ILE A 173 10.63 15.43 1.83
CA ILE A 173 12.01 15.02 1.58
C ILE A 173 12.18 13.55 1.95
N LEU A 174 12.79 12.77 1.06
CA LEU A 174 13.21 11.38 1.26
C LEU A 174 14.74 11.33 1.25
N CYS A 175 15.33 10.85 2.34
CA CYS A 175 16.77 10.74 2.49
C CYS A 175 17.17 9.28 2.72
N PRO A 176 17.96 8.65 1.83
CA PRO A 176 18.43 7.28 2.03
C PRO A 176 19.45 7.13 3.17
N GLY A 177 20.03 8.23 3.66
CA GLY A 177 20.95 8.26 4.81
C GLY A 177 22.25 9.01 4.53
N ASN A 178 23.24 8.81 5.39
CA ASN A 178 24.56 9.44 5.38
C ASN A 178 24.49 10.98 5.45
N LEU A 179 23.71 11.45 6.42
CA LEU A 179 23.69 12.83 6.93
C LEU A 179 24.86 13.09 7.89
N CYS A 180 25.27 12.05 8.62
CA CYS A 180 26.26 11.98 9.70
C CYS A 180 25.95 12.83 10.94
N ILE A 181 25.48 14.08 10.81
CA ILE A 181 25.24 15.02 11.93
C ILE A 181 23.81 15.59 11.97
N GLU A 182 23.35 15.92 13.18
CA GLU A 182 22.04 16.55 13.41
C GLU A 182 21.87 17.87 12.64
N ALA A 183 22.94 18.66 12.49
CA ALA A 183 22.88 19.93 11.75
C ALA A 183 22.55 19.78 10.25
N ALA A 184 22.92 18.64 9.64
CA ALA A 184 22.54 18.34 8.26
C ALA A 184 21.05 17.95 8.17
N TYR A 185 20.53 17.25 9.18
CA TYR A 185 19.11 16.95 9.32
C TYR A 185 18.27 18.22 9.56
N ASP A 186 18.74 19.12 10.43
CA ASP A 186 18.10 20.42 10.69
C ASP A 186 18.06 21.31 9.44
N TYR A 187 19.11 21.27 8.61
CA TYR A 187 19.09 21.95 7.30
C TYR A 187 17.98 21.39 6.40
N LEU A 188 17.84 20.08 6.26
CA LEU A 188 16.74 19.50 5.48
C LEU A 188 15.36 19.89 6.06
N ARG A 189 15.20 19.87 7.38
CA ARG A 189 13.97 20.32 8.06
C ARG A 189 13.65 21.80 7.83
N SER A 190 14.67 22.65 7.63
CA SER A 190 14.46 24.06 7.27
C SER A 190 13.92 24.25 5.84
N VAL A 191 14.19 23.29 4.95
CA VAL A 191 13.67 23.27 3.56
C VAL A 191 12.24 22.72 3.53
N CYS A 192 11.96 21.65 4.27
CA CYS A 192 10.63 21.05 4.39
C CYS A 192 10.43 20.40 5.76
N ALA A 193 9.26 20.58 6.39
CA ALA A 193 8.97 19.98 7.69
C ALA A 193 8.81 18.43 7.64
N ASP A 194 8.40 17.90 6.48
CA ASP A 194 8.15 16.48 6.25
C ASP A 194 9.42 15.82 5.67
N VAL A 195 10.24 15.26 6.56
CA VAL A 195 11.53 14.63 6.22
C VAL A 195 11.53 13.17 6.69
N THR A 196 11.61 12.25 5.73
CA THR A 196 11.75 10.81 5.94
C THR A 196 13.22 10.42 5.73
N VAL A 197 13.83 9.68 6.67
CA VAL A 197 15.25 9.32 6.66
C VAL A 197 15.41 7.84 6.99
N THR A 198 16.25 7.12 6.23
CA THR A 198 16.72 5.78 6.58
C THR A 198 18.18 5.79 7.05
N GLN A 199 18.58 4.76 7.79
CA GLN A 199 19.90 4.63 8.40
C GLN A 199 21.01 4.40 7.36
N GLY A 200 21.93 5.36 7.24
CA GLY A 200 23.21 5.20 6.55
C GLY A 200 24.26 4.48 7.39
N ASP A 201 25.30 3.98 6.71
CA ASP A 201 26.44 3.28 7.33
C ASP A 201 27.42 4.21 8.07
N PHE A 202 27.35 5.53 7.80
CA PHE A 202 28.12 6.57 8.48
C PHE A 202 27.25 7.52 9.33
N ASP A 203 25.98 7.22 9.55
CA ASP A 203 25.12 8.00 10.43
C ASP A 203 25.36 7.65 11.91
N GLU A 204 25.85 8.62 12.70
CA GLU A 204 26.12 8.42 14.14
C GLU A 204 24.85 8.19 14.98
N SER A 205 23.70 8.67 14.49
CA SER A 205 22.42 8.49 15.14
C SER A 205 21.81 7.15 14.73
N THR A 206 21.43 6.30 15.70
CA THR A 206 20.74 5.02 15.47
C THR A 206 19.22 5.12 15.57
N LYS A 207 18.66 6.33 15.43
CA LYS A 207 17.22 6.62 15.59
C LYS A 207 16.40 6.34 14.32
N TRP A 208 17.05 6.05 13.20
CA TRP A 208 16.40 5.85 11.90
C TRP A 208 16.32 4.36 11.55
N PRO A 209 15.28 3.93 10.81
CA PRO A 209 15.16 2.54 10.38
C PRO A 209 16.06 2.24 9.16
N ASP A 210 16.51 0.99 8.99
CA ASP A 210 17.27 0.56 7.80
C ASP A 210 16.49 0.75 6.49
N THR A 211 15.18 0.53 6.54
CA THR A 211 14.25 0.68 5.42
C THR A 211 12.96 1.35 5.86
N GLN A 212 12.35 2.11 4.95
CA GLN A 212 11.04 2.73 5.20
C GLN A 212 10.21 2.73 3.91
N VAL A 213 8.88 2.70 4.03
CA VAL A 213 7.96 2.82 2.90
C VAL A 213 6.98 3.94 3.19
N VAL A 214 6.78 4.83 2.22
CA VAL A 214 5.82 5.94 2.29
C VAL A 214 4.91 5.94 1.07
N SER A 215 3.63 6.25 1.26
CA SER A 215 2.67 6.41 0.16
C SER A 215 2.64 7.86 -0.30
N ILE A 216 2.79 8.08 -1.62
CA ILE A 216 2.74 9.41 -2.25
C ILE A 216 1.99 9.29 -3.58
N GLY A 217 0.82 9.94 -3.68
CA GLY A 217 -0.11 9.69 -4.79
C GLY A 217 -0.51 8.22 -4.84
N ASP A 218 -0.49 7.62 -6.03
CA ASP A 218 -0.81 6.19 -6.23
C ASP A 218 0.43 5.28 -6.08
N PHE A 219 1.58 5.83 -5.65
CA PHE A 219 2.85 5.12 -5.50
C PHE A 219 3.19 4.79 -4.05
N ARG A 220 3.63 3.55 -3.82
CA ARG A 220 4.43 3.16 -2.65
C ARG A 220 5.90 3.41 -2.95
N VAL A 221 6.52 4.33 -2.22
CA VAL A 221 7.94 4.68 -2.35
C VAL A 221 8.71 4.03 -1.20
N GLY A 222 9.54 3.05 -1.53
CA GLY A 222 10.50 2.42 -0.61
C GLY A 222 11.79 3.22 -0.55
N ILE A 223 12.40 3.26 0.62
CA ILE A 223 13.64 3.98 0.92
C ILE A 223 14.56 3.00 1.65
N CYS A 224 15.84 2.98 1.29
CA CYS A 224 16.89 2.20 1.93
C CYS A 224 18.23 2.88 1.63
N HIS A 225 19.22 2.81 2.54
CA HIS A 225 20.53 3.36 2.20
C HIS A 225 21.16 2.63 1.01
N GLY A 226 21.11 1.29 1.01
CA GLY A 226 21.65 0.45 -0.06
C GLY A 226 22.99 -0.20 0.29
N HIS A 227 23.63 0.19 1.39
CA HIS A 227 24.79 -0.52 1.94
C HIS A 227 24.43 -1.96 2.39
N GLN A 228 23.15 -2.19 2.69
CA GLN A 228 22.59 -3.50 3.00
C GLN A 228 22.39 -4.41 1.76
N VAL A 229 22.59 -3.88 0.55
CA VAL A 229 22.37 -4.59 -0.72
C VAL A 229 23.70 -5.11 -1.26
N VAL A 230 23.80 -6.43 -1.46
CA VAL A 230 25.02 -7.10 -1.91
C VAL A 230 24.72 -7.94 -3.16
N PRO A 231 25.40 -7.70 -4.31
CA PRO A 231 26.38 -6.64 -4.55
C PRO A 231 25.77 -5.22 -4.53
N ALA A 232 26.58 -4.23 -4.15
CA ALA A 232 26.14 -2.85 -4.06
C ALA A 232 25.68 -2.32 -5.43
N GLY A 233 24.44 -1.81 -5.48
CA GLY A 233 23.84 -1.29 -6.72
C GLY A 233 23.43 -2.36 -7.75
N ASP A 234 23.51 -3.66 -7.42
CA ASP A 234 23.07 -4.73 -8.31
C ASP A 234 21.54 -4.68 -8.58
N ARG A 235 21.15 -4.91 -9.84
CA ARG A 235 19.78 -4.72 -10.29
C ARG A 235 18.83 -5.75 -9.70
N GLU A 236 19.25 -7.01 -9.65
CA GLU A 236 18.42 -8.11 -9.15
C GLU A 236 18.33 -8.08 -7.61
N ALA A 237 19.42 -7.74 -6.93
CA ALA A 237 19.43 -7.53 -5.48
C ALA A 237 18.52 -6.34 -5.08
N LEU A 238 18.54 -5.25 -5.85
CA LEU A 238 17.59 -4.13 -5.67
C LEU A 238 16.15 -4.53 -6.00
N ALA A 239 15.91 -5.35 -7.01
CA ALA A 239 14.58 -5.89 -7.31
C ALA A 239 14.05 -6.77 -6.18
N ILE A 240 14.89 -7.62 -5.57
CA ILE A 240 14.52 -8.44 -4.40
C ILE A 240 14.11 -7.53 -3.23
N LEU A 241 14.87 -6.48 -2.93
CA LEU A 241 14.51 -5.50 -1.90
C LEU A 241 13.21 -4.75 -2.25
N GLN A 242 13.03 -4.35 -3.50
CA GLN A 242 11.84 -3.62 -3.96
C GLN A 242 10.57 -4.47 -3.89
N ARG A 243 10.66 -5.76 -4.22
CA ARG A 243 9.58 -6.75 -4.04
C ARG A 243 9.29 -6.97 -2.54
N LYS A 244 10.33 -7.14 -1.71
CA LYS A 244 10.20 -7.31 -0.24
C LYS A 244 9.47 -6.15 0.44
N LEU A 245 9.71 -4.91 -0.02
CA LEU A 245 9.05 -3.70 0.50
C LEU A 245 7.67 -3.42 -0.14
N ASP A 246 7.28 -4.20 -1.15
CA ASP A 246 6.18 -3.92 -2.09
C ASP A 246 6.13 -2.45 -2.54
N ALA A 247 7.28 -1.95 -3.00
CA ALA A 247 7.44 -0.56 -3.44
C ALA A 247 7.39 -0.44 -4.98
N ASP A 248 6.60 0.51 -5.49
CA ASP A 248 6.55 0.86 -6.91
C ASP A 248 7.79 1.66 -7.35
N ILE A 249 8.32 2.45 -6.43
CA ILE A 249 9.53 3.27 -6.59
C ILE A 249 10.47 2.93 -5.43
N LEU A 250 11.72 2.55 -5.71
CA LEU A 250 12.76 2.34 -4.70
C LEU A 250 13.79 3.47 -4.78
N VAL A 251 14.03 4.17 -3.67
CA VAL A 251 15.04 5.22 -3.53
C VAL A 251 16.23 4.69 -2.73
N THR A 252 17.44 4.83 -3.26
CA THR A 252 18.69 4.37 -2.63
C THR A 252 19.85 5.38 -2.74
N GLY A 253 20.90 5.16 -1.97
CA GLY A 253 22.19 5.86 -2.04
C GLY A 253 23.34 4.86 -2.15
N HIS A 254 24.35 5.00 -1.29
CA HIS A 254 25.55 4.17 -1.08
C HIS A 254 26.56 4.09 -2.24
N THR A 255 26.11 4.04 -3.49
CA THR A 255 27.01 4.02 -4.67
C THR A 255 27.68 5.37 -4.91
N HIS A 256 27.03 6.46 -4.49
CA HIS A 256 27.32 7.85 -4.85
C HIS A 256 27.22 8.16 -6.37
N GLU A 257 26.66 7.24 -7.16
CA GLU A 257 26.43 7.39 -8.60
C GLU A 257 24.93 7.55 -8.85
N PHE A 258 24.52 8.64 -9.50
CA PHE A 258 23.11 8.84 -9.84
C PHE A 258 22.63 7.81 -10.87
N LYS A 259 21.52 7.12 -10.58
CA LYS A 259 20.87 6.19 -11.54
C LYS A 259 19.35 6.24 -11.37
N ALA A 260 18.63 6.59 -12.43
CA ALA A 260 17.18 6.39 -12.50
C ALA A 260 16.85 5.45 -13.67
N TYR A 261 16.28 4.28 -13.37
CA TYR A 261 15.94 3.29 -14.39
C TYR A 261 14.69 2.48 -14.03
N ARG A 262 13.99 2.01 -15.07
CA ARG A 262 12.89 1.05 -14.91
C ARG A 262 13.42 -0.36 -14.88
N HIS A 263 12.82 -1.21 -14.05
CA HIS A 263 13.13 -2.64 -13.95
C HIS A 263 11.89 -3.34 -13.40
N GLU A 264 11.46 -4.43 -14.04
CA GLU A 264 10.23 -5.16 -13.71
C GLU A 264 9.01 -4.26 -13.48
N ASP A 265 8.75 -3.35 -14.41
CA ASP A 265 7.60 -2.43 -14.38
C ASP A 265 7.56 -1.45 -13.19
N ARG A 266 8.61 -1.46 -12.37
CA ARG A 266 8.86 -0.57 -11.23
C ARG A 266 10.01 0.39 -11.54
N LEU A 267 10.18 1.41 -10.71
CA LEU A 267 11.23 2.43 -10.84
C LEU A 267 12.28 2.29 -9.72
N VAL A 268 13.55 2.43 -10.05
CA VAL A 268 14.65 2.52 -9.09
C VAL A 268 15.38 3.85 -9.29
N ILE A 269 15.64 4.56 -8.18
CA ILE A 269 16.32 5.87 -8.14
C ILE A 269 17.45 5.79 -7.11
N SER A 270 18.69 5.61 -7.57
CA SER A 270 19.88 5.93 -6.78
C SER A 270 20.12 7.44 -6.85
N THR A 271 20.12 8.13 -5.71
CA THR A 271 20.19 9.60 -5.65
C THR A 271 21.57 10.17 -5.95
N GLY A 272 22.62 9.33 -6.01
CA GLY A 272 24.01 9.77 -5.94
C GLY A 272 24.32 10.47 -4.62
N SER A 273 25.42 11.23 -4.58
CA SER A 273 25.82 12.06 -3.44
C SER A 273 25.47 13.53 -3.67
N ALA A 274 24.70 14.14 -2.77
CA ALA A 274 24.30 15.54 -2.86
C ALA A 274 25.46 16.56 -2.75
N THR A 275 26.58 16.11 -2.17
CA THR A 275 27.78 16.92 -1.94
C THR A 275 28.93 16.57 -2.88
N GLY A 276 28.85 15.44 -3.60
CA GLY A 276 30.00 14.88 -4.34
C GLY A 276 31.04 14.23 -3.44
N ALA A 277 30.65 13.80 -2.23
CA ALA A 277 31.52 13.07 -1.31
C ALA A 277 32.09 11.82 -2.01
N TYR A 278 33.36 11.48 -1.82
CA TYR A 278 33.91 10.23 -2.36
C TYR A 278 33.23 9.00 -1.75
N SER A 279 33.19 7.88 -2.48
CA SER A 279 32.79 6.55 -1.99
C SER A 279 33.94 5.55 -2.10
N SER A 280 33.75 4.33 -1.59
CA SER A 280 34.72 3.22 -1.78
C SER A 280 34.84 2.77 -3.25
N ALA A 281 33.82 3.04 -4.07
CA ALA A 281 33.77 2.68 -5.48
C ALA A 281 34.05 3.86 -6.43
N THR A 282 33.94 5.11 -5.97
CA THR A 282 34.06 6.30 -6.83
C THR A 282 34.75 7.44 -6.08
N SER A 283 35.96 7.80 -6.53
CA SER A 283 36.80 8.80 -5.87
C SER A 283 36.40 10.26 -6.11
N SER A 284 35.71 10.54 -7.21
CA SER A 284 35.26 11.89 -7.60
C SER A 284 33.86 11.86 -8.22
N PRO A 285 32.80 11.55 -7.45
CA PRO A 285 31.44 11.49 -7.97
C PRO A 285 30.87 12.89 -8.22
N THR A 286 30.05 13.02 -9.28
CA THR A 286 29.31 14.24 -9.61
C THR A 286 28.26 14.54 -8.52
N PRO A 287 28.25 15.74 -7.90
CA PRO A 287 27.20 16.11 -6.96
C PRO A 287 25.83 16.01 -7.62
N SER A 288 24.88 15.29 -6.99
CA SER A 288 23.56 15.02 -7.58
C SER A 288 22.42 14.89 -6.57
N PHE A 289 21.20 15.23 -7.00
CA PHE A 289 19.95 14.95 -6.29
C PHE A 289 18.78 14.83 -7.29
N ALA A 290 17.62 14.36 -6.84
CA ALA A 290 16.42 14.31 -7.67
C ALA A 290 15.23 15.05 -7.04
N LEU A 291 14.43 15.72 -7.89
CA LEU A 291 13.07 16.15 -7.56
C LEU A 291 12.08 15.26 -8.31
N MET A 292 11.13 14.69 -7.60
CA MET A 292 10.09 13.83 -8.16
C MET A 292 8.73 14.51 -7.98
N ASP A 293 8.09 14.83 -9.11
CA ASP A 293 6.77 15.43 -9.19
C ASP A 293 5.73 14.33 -9.41
N ILE A 294 4.85 14.10 -8.42
CA ILE A 294 3.85 13.03 -8.42
C ILE A 294 2.44 13.60 -8.60
N ASP A 295 1.73 13.05 -9.60
CA ASP A 295 0.32 13.28 -9.89
C ASP A 295 -0.38 11.92 -10.14
N GLY A 296 -1.10 11.43 -9.13
CA GLY A 296 -1.69 10.08 -9.13
C GLY A 296 -0.66 8.99 -9.44
N GLY A 297 -0.96 8.16 -10.44
CA GLY A 297 -0.09 7.11 -10.97
C GLY A 297 0.96 7.57 -11.99
N LYS A 298 1.27 8.87 -12.09
CA LYS A 298 2.40 9.40 -12.87
C LYS A 298 3.42 10.08 -11.96
N ALA A 299 4.69 9.75 -12.16
CA ALA A 299 5.83 10.37 -11.50
C ALA A 299 6.78 10.94 -12.57
N VAL A 300 7.21 12.19 -12.40
CA VAL A 300 8.21 12.84 -13.25
C VAL A 300 9.44 13.15 -12.40
N VAL A 301 10.54 12.48 -12.69
CA VAL A 301 11.81 12.63 -11.99
C VAL A 301 12.70 13.61 -12.76
N TYR A 302 13.04 14.71 -12.12
CA TYR A 302 14.04 15.69 -12.54
C TYR A 302 15.33 15.42 -11.80
N VAL A 303 16.39 15.13 -12.53
CA VAL A 303 17.72 14.81 -12.01
C VAL A 303 18.57 16.06 -12.10
N TYR A 304 19.19 16.47 -11.01
CA TYR A 304 20.07 17.64 -10.96
C TYR A 304 21.50 17.16 -10.73
N GLU A 305 22.40 17.43 -11.67
CA GLU A 305 23.82 17.11 -11.58
C GLU A 305 24.66 18.39 -11.68
N LEU A 306 25.73 18.48 -10.88
CA LEU A 306 26.68 19.60 -10.97
C LEU A 306 27.89 19.20 -11.83
N VAL A 307 27.79 19.44 -13.13
CA VAL A 307 28.84 19.16 -14.12
C VAL A 307 29.75 20.36 -14.34
N GLN A 308 30.91 20.17 -14.96
CA GLN A 308 31.72 21.29 -15.42
C GLN A 308 31.16 21.83 -16.75
N GLY A 309 30.92 23.15 -16.82
CA GLY A 309 30.42 23.83 -18.02
C GLY A 309 31.53 24.11 -19.05
N ASP A 310 31.12 24.50 -20.25
CA ASP A 310 32.03 24.83 -21.37
C ASP A 310 32.94 26.05 -21.05
N ASP A 311 32.53 26.88 -20.09
CA ASP A 311 33.27 28.03 -19.55
C ASP A 311 34.22 27.64 -18.38
N GLY A 312 34.23 26.37 -17.99
CA GLY A 312 35.02 25.84 -16.88
C GLY A 312 34.36 25.98 -15.50
N GLU A 313 33.24 26.69 -15.40
CA GLU A 313 32.48 26.90 -14.17
C GLU A 313 31.49 25.75 -13.91
N PRO A 314 31.17 25.40 -12.65
CA PRO A 314 30.27 24.27 -12.35
C PRO A 314 28.82 24.60 -12.75
N ALA A 315 28.30 23.98 -13.81
CA ALA A 315 26.95 24.16 -14.33
C ALA A 315 25.97 23.11 -13.77
N VAL A 316 24.69 23.48 -13.61
CA VAL A 316 23.64 22.53 -13.21
C VAL A 316 23.02 21.93 -14.47
N LYS A 317 23.30 20.65 -14.73
CA LYS A 317 22.64 19.85 -15.74
C LYS A 317 21.33 19.30 -15.17
N VAL A 318 20.27 19.31 -15.97
CA VAL A 318 18.95 18.79 -15.57
C VAL A 318 18.45 17.77 -16.60
N ASP A 319 18.39 16.51 -16.20
CA ASP A 319 17.76 15.45 -17.00
C ASP A 319 16.34 15.16 -16.49
N LYS A 320 15.49 14.61 -17.36
CA LYS A 320 14.08 14.32 -17.05
C LYS A 320 13.73 12.88 -17.43
N LEU A 321 13.19 12.13 -16.48
CA LEU A 321 12.64 10.79 -16.67
C LEU A 321 11.16 10.79 -16.28
N GLU A 322 10.30 10.27 -17.16
CA GLU A 322 8.89 10.04 -16.84
C GLU A 322 8.66 8.57 -16.51
N PHE A 323 7.94 8.32 -15.42
CA PHE A 323 7.42 7.02 -15.03
C PHE A 323 5.91 7.11 -14.89
N THR A 324 5.21 6.13 -15.42
CA THR A 324 3.77 5.97 -15.21
C THR A 324 3.62 4.58 -14.65
N LYS A 325 2.97 4.45 -13.49
CA LYS A 325 2.65 3.15 -12.90
C LYS A 325 1.88 2.35 -13.95
N PRO A 326 2.38 1.18 -14.39
CA PRO A 326 1.66 0.40 -15.38
C PRO A 326 0.29 0.06 -14.82
N ARG A 327 -0.76 0.22 -15.65
CA ARG A 327 -2.15 -0.07 -15.27
C ARG A 327 -2.37 -1.58 -15.17
N GLY A 328 -1.79 -2.19 -14.12
CA GLY A 328 -1.72 -3.63 -13.89
C GLY A 328 -0.66 -4.05 -12.87
N GLY A 329 0.40 -3.26 -12.65
CA GLY A 329 1.56 -3.65 -11.82
C GLY A 329 1.80 -2.77 -10.60
N GLY A 330 1.95 -3.39 -9.43
CA GLY A 330 2.43 -2.76 -8.19
C GLY A 330 1.36 -2.46 -7.13
N GLY A 331 1.49 -3.10 -5.96
CA GLY A 331 0.50 -3.09 -4.87
C GLY A 331 -0.22 -4.44 -4.73
N GLY A 332 -0.27 -4.96 -3.51
CA GLY A 332 -0.86 -6.26 -3.12
C GLY A 332 -2.38 -6.41 -3.26
N GLY A 333 -2.97 -5.99 -4.38
CA GLY A 333 -4.38 -6.23 -4.69
C GLY A 333 -4.68 -7.68 -5.06
N GLY A 334 -5.77 -8.23 -4.52
CA GLY A 334 -6.26 -9.57 -4.86
C GLY A 334 -6.69 -9.72 -6.33
N THR A 335 -6.85 -10.96 -6.79
CA THR A 335 -7.19 -11.32 -8.18
C THR A 335 -8.33 -10.48 -8.75
N ALA A 336 -9.40 -10.25 -7.97
CA ALA A 336 -10.56 -9.46 -8.40
C ALA A 336 -10.25 -7.97 -8.63
N LEU A 337 -9.38 -7.34 -7.83
CA LEU A 337 -8.97 -5.95 -8.01
C LEU A 337 -8.10 -5.80 -9.27
N ARG A 338 -7.19 -6.75 -9.53
CA ARG A 338 -6.40 -6.78 -10.77
C ARG A 338 -7.32 -6.93 -11.99
N LEU A 339 -8.21 -7.92 -11.99
CA LEU A 339 -9.18 -8.13 -13.07
C LEU A 339 -10.06 -6.90 -13.31
N SER A 340 -10.54 -6.24 -12.25
CA SER A 340 -11.32 -5.00 -12.39
C SER A 340 -10.51 -3.84 -12.98
N ASN A 341 -9.26 -3.64 -12.55
CA ASN A 341 -8.37 -2.61 -13.12
C ASN A 341 -8.07 -2.85 -14.60
N THR A 342 -7.83 -4.10 -15.00
CA THR A 342 -7.55 -4.47 -16.38
C THR A 342 -8.80 -4.39 -17.26
N LEU A 343 -9.97 -4.81 -16.74
CA LEU A 343 -11.26 -4.65 -17.40
C LEU A 343 -11.66 -3.17 -17.54
N ALA A 344 -11.35 -2.33 -16.55
CA ALA A 344 -11.54 -0.88 -16.64
C ALA A 344 -10.71 -0.27 -17.80
N SER A 345 -9.50 -0.80 -18.02
CA SER A 345 -8.64 -0.36 -19.12
C SER A 345 -9.20 -0.82 -20.48
N TYR A 346 -9.70 -2.06 -20.57
CA TYR A 346 -10.36 -2.61 -21.76
C TYR A 346 -11.65 -1.87 -22.15
N LEU A 347 -12.48 -1.54 -21.16
CA LEU A 347 -13.72 -0.78 -21.34
C LEU A 347 -13.49 0.73 -21.53
N GLY A 348 -12.24 1.19 -21.55
CA GLY A 348 -11.90 2.60 -21.78
C GLY A 348 -12.28 3.54 -20.63
N CYS A 349 -12.35 3.06 -19.39
CA CYS A 349 -12.81 3.85 -18.25
C CYS A 349 -11.81 4.94 -17.86
N THR A 350 -12.20 6.19 -18.15
CA THR A 350 -11.34 7.39 -18.08
C THR A 350 -11.52 8.22 -16.82
N SER A 351 -12.62 8.06 -16.08
CA SER A 351 -12.91 8.87 -14.89
C SER A 351 -13.37 8.02 -13.72
N VAL A 352 -12.75 8.26 -12.56
CA VAL A 352 -13.23 7.76 -11.27
C VAL A 352 -14.41 8.64 -10.85
N VAL A 353 -15.58 8.03 -10.65
CA VAL A 353 -16.78 8.70 -10.16
C VAL A 353 -16.75 8.80 -8.64
N LYS A 354 -16.24 7.75 -7.99
CA LYS A 354 -16.22 7.56 -6.54
C LYS A 354 -15.15 6.53 -6.20
N ALA A 355 -14.37 6.76 -5.15
CA ALA A 355 -13.40 5.80 -4.63
C ALA A 355 -13.20 6.03 -3.13
N GLY A 356 -12.74 5.00 -2.43
CA GLY A 356 -12.37 5.07 -1.01
C GLY A 356 -12.45 3.72 -0.30
N GLU A 357 -12.08 3.73 0.97
CA GLU A 357 -12.08 2.55 1.84
C GLU A 357 -13.51 2.08 2.19
N ARG A 358 -13.70 0.77 2.22
CA ARG A 358 -14.96 0.11 2.60
C ARG A 358 -15.28 0.16 4.11
N CYS A 359 -14.29 0.43 4.96
CA CYS A 359 -14.43 0.46 6.42
C CYS A 359 -13.71 1.67 7.04
N GLY A 360 -13.87 1.88 8.35
CA GLY A 360 -13.39 3.06 9.08
C GLY A 360 -14.51 3.77 9.87
N GLU A 361 -14.17 4.82 10.61
CA GLU A 361 -15.12 5.60 11.45
C GLU A 361 -15.77 6.79 10.72
N GLY A 362 -15.51 6.95 9.42
CA GLY A 362 -16.17 7.93 8.55
C GLY A 362 -17.30 7.32 7.71
N PRO A 363 -17.94 8.12 6.81
CA PRO A 363 -18.78 7.56 5.77
C PRO A 363 -17.91 6.70 4.85
N ASN A 364 -18.06 5.38 4.94
CA ASN A 364 -17.32 4.46 4.10
C ASN A 364 -17.70 4.59 2.63
N TYR A 365 -16.99 3.89 1.75
CA TYR A 365 -17.30 3.83 0.32
C TYR A 365 -18.80 3.61 0.04
N LEU A 366 -19.47 2.72 0.78
CA LEU A 366 -20.89 2.41 0.55
C LEU A 366 -21.86 3.49 1.08
N GLY A 367 -21.39 4.45 1.87
CA GLY A 367 -22.22 5.42 2.59
C GLY A 367 -23.00 4.81 3.76
N ILE A 368 -22.62 3.61 4.21
CA ILE A 368 -23.33 2.85 5.24
C ILE A 368 -22.76 3.21 6.60
N ALA A 369 -23.62 3.72 7.49
CA ALA A 369 -23.27 3.99 8.87
C ALA A 369 -22.96 2.68 9.60
N GLN A 370 -21.76 2.57 10.17
CA GLN A 370 -21.39 1.43 11.01
C GLN A 370 -22.18 1.45 12.33
N ARG A 371 -22.55 0.26 12.80
CA ARG A 371 -23.21 0.05 14.08
C ARG A 371 -22.24 0.39 15.24
N PRO A 372 -22.71 1.01 16.34
CA PRO A 372 -21.84 1.35 17.48
C PRO A 372 -21.11 0.12 18.04
N ALA A 373 -19.85 0.30 18.48
CA ALA A 373 -18.99 -0.80 18.94
C ALA A 373 -19.65 -1.73 19.98
N GLY A 374 -20.35 -1.16 20.97
CA GLY A 374 -21.07 -1.94 22.00
C GLY A 374 -22.32 -2.69 21.52
N GLN A 375 -22.63 -2.66 20.23
CA GLN A 375 -23.78 -3.35 19.61
C GLN A 375 -23.36 -4.29 18.45
N LEU A 376 -22.06 -4.39 18.17
CA LEU A 376 -21.52 -5.29 17.13
C LEU A 376 -21.81 -6.75 17.49
N VAL A 377 -22.30 -7.49 16.51
CA VAL A 377 -22.58 -8.91 16.60
C VAL A 377 -21.29 -9.69 16.34
N GLN A 378 -21.05 -10.71 17.15
CA GLN A 378 -19.88 -11.59 17.00
C GLN A 378 -20.10 -12.58 15.85
N PRO A 379 -19.06 -12.87 15.03
CA PRO A 379 -19.16 -13.89 14.00
C PRO A 379 -19.42 -15.28 14.62
N SER A 380 -20.33 -16.04 14.03
CA SER A 380 -20.44 -17.49 14.27
C SER A 380 -19.28 -18.26 13.63
N ALA A 381 -19.19 -19.57 13.90
CA ALA A 381 -18.13 -20.44 13.37
C ALA A 381 -18.03 -20.48 11.82
N ARG A 382 -19.07 -20.00 11.10
CA ARG A 382 -19.15 -19.93 9.63
C ARG A 382 -19.04 -18.50 9.08
N GLU A 383 -18.81 -17.51 9.93
CA GLU A 383 -18.76 -16.09 9.57
C GLU A 383 -17.34 -15.54 9.72
N GLY A 384 -16.89 -14.84 8.68
CA GLY A 384 -15.62 -14.13 8.72
C GLY A 384 -15.77 -12.71 9.28
N PRO A 385 -14.66 -12.08 9.71
CA PRO A 385 -13.31 -12.64 9.81
C PRO A 385 -13.02 -13.07 11.26
N THR A 386 -12.61 -14.32 11.45
CA THR A 386 -12.49 -14.91 12.79
C THR A 386 -11.11 -14.71 13.42
N ALA A 387 -10.04 -14.42 12.65
CA ALA A 387 -8.71 -14.14 13.21
C ALA A 387 -8.60 -12.71 13.77
N HIS A 388 -8.31 -11.73 12.90
CA HIS A 388 -8.16 -10.33 13.30
C HIS A 388 -9.40 -9.76 14.03
N GLY A 389 -10.60 -10.27 13.72
CA GLY A 389 -11.85 -9.87 14.37
C GLY A 389 -11.99 -10.29 15.84
N LEU A 390 -11.44 -11.45 16.23
CA LEU A 390 -11.46 -11.92 17.62
C LEU A 390 -10.33 -11.31 18.47
N GLU A 391 -9.22 -10.92 17.86
CA GLU A 391 -8.09 -10.27 18.56
C GLU A 391 -8.42 -8.82 18.99
N HIS A 392 -9.36 -8.16 18.29
CA HIS A 392 -9.69 -6.74 18.47
C HIS A 392 -11.03 -6.50 19.20
N LEU A 393 -11.46 -7.46 20.04
CA LEU A 393 -12.66 -7.31 20.86
C LEU A 393 -12.49 -6.19 21.92
N PRO A 394 -13.54 -5.39 22.20
CA PRO A 394 -14.91 -5.49 21.72
C PRO A 394 -15.21 -4.70 20.43
N LEU A 395 -14.20 -4.16 19.74
CA LEU A 395 -14.36 -3.25 18.60
C LEU A 395 -14.72 -3.94 17.27
N GLY A 396 -14.70 -5.28 17.25
CA GLY A 396 -14.96 -6.11 16.07
C GLY A 396 -13.83 -6.06 15.05
N CYS A 397 -14.05 -6.64 13.87
CA CYS A 397 -13.05 -6.53 12.80
C CYS A 397 -13.03 -5.13 12.19
N ARG A 398 -11.84 -4.55 12.13
CA ARG A 398 -11.52 -3.31 11.45
C ARG A 398 -10.29 -3.43 10.55
N ASP A 399 -9.95 -4.65 10.12
CA ASP A 399 -8.93 -4.83 9.09
C ASP A 399 -9.44 -4.23 7.78
N CYS A 400 -8.90 -3.06 7.44
CA CYS A 400 -9.18 -2.34 6.20
C CYS A 400 -8.08 -2.53 5.16
N SER A 401 -7.12 -3.43 5.40
CA SER A 401 -6.09 -3.77 4.41
C SER A 401 -6.75 -4.29 3.12
N GLY A 402 -6.41 -3.71 1.98
CA GLY A 402 -6.97 -4.10 0.68
C GLY A 402 -8.46 -3.74 0.44
N CYS A 403 -9.11 -3.02 1.36
CA CYS A 403 -10.55 -2.72 1.30
C CYS A 403 -10.95 -1.57 0.35
N ASP A 404 -10.07 -1.14 -0.55
CA ASP A 404 -10.34 -0.07 -1.52
C ASP A 404 -11.41 -0.46 -2.53
N SER A 405 -12.40 0.41 -2.70
CA SER A 405 -13.50 0.23 -3.66
C SER A 405 -13.57 1.43 -4.60
N SER A 406 -13.99 1.23 -5.86
CA SER A 406 -14.07 2.33 -6.84
C SER A 406 -15.13 2.11 -7.91
N LEU A 407 -15.91 3.16 -8.19
CA LEU A 407 -16.82 3.28 -9.33
C LEU A 407 -16.15 4.14 -10.40
N ARG A 408 -16.07 3.60 -11.62
CA ARG A 408 -15.47 4.24 -12.79
C ARG A 408 -16.50 4.38 -13.90
N ARG A 409 -16.43 5.49 -14.63
CA ARG A 409 -17.24 5.71 -15.83
C ARG A 409 -16.44 5.32 -17.06
N CYS A 410 -17.06 4.47 -17.88
CA CYS A 410 -16.47 3.87 -19.07
C CYS A 410 -16.94 4.58 -20.33
N THR A 411 -18.26 4.70 -20.49
CA THR A 411 -18.87 5.52 -21.53
C THR A 411 -19.92 6.46 -20.89
N ALA A 412 -20.73 7.14 -21.71
CA ALA A 412 -21.85 7.93 -21.18
C ALA A 412 -22.92 7.08 -20.49
N ALA A 413 -23.02 5.79 -20.84
CA ALA A 413 -24.02 4.85 -20.33
C ALA A 413 -23.41 3.73 -19.45
N GLU A 414 -22.15 3.35 -19.66
CA GLU A 414 -21.52 2.23 -18.94
C GLU A 414 -20.65 2.70 -17.76
N THR A 415 -20.82 2.04 -16.63
CA THR A 415 -19.95 2.17 -15.44
C THR A 415 -19.44 0.81 -14.99
N LEU A 416 -18.24 0.77 -14.43
CA LEU A 416 -17.66 -0.40 -13.79
C LEU A 416 -17.40 -0.09 -12.31
N GLU A 417 -17.93 -0.92 -11.41
CA GLU A 417 -17.73 -0.79 -9.98
C GLU A 417 -16.95 -1.98 -9.42
N TYR A 418 -15.91 -1.69 -8.65
CA TYR A 418 -15.23 -2.66 -7.81
C TYR A 418 -15.62 -2.41 -6.35
N ILE A 419 -16.15 -3.43 -5.69
CA ILE A 419 -16.44 -3.45 -4.26
C ILE A 419 -15.61 -4.57 -3.65
N ALA A 420 -14.73 -4.24 -2.72
CA ALA A 420 -13.93 -5.23 -2.00
C ALA A 420 -14.84 -6.10 -1.10
N VAL A 421 -14.71 -7.42 -1.19
CA VAL A 421 -15.44 -8.37 -0.35
C VAL A 421 -14.51 -9.53 -0.01
N GLU A 422 -14.22 -9.70 1.28
CA GLU A 422 -13.25 -10.69 1.76
C GLU A 422 -13.79 -12.12 1.79
N PHE A 423 -15.06 -12.30 2.18
CA PHE A 423 -15.69 -13.62 2.36
C PHE A 423 -17.05 -13.71 1.69
N ALA A 424 -17.55 -14.94 1.51
CA ALA A 424 -18.96 -15.17 1.17
C ALA A 424 -19.93 -14.72 2.28
N ARG A 425 -19.49 -14.69 3.55
CA ARG A 425 -20.29 -14.27 4.71
C ARG A 425 -19.39 -13.60 5.74
N ASP A 426 -19.35 -12.27 5.70
CA ASP A 426 -18.44 -11.38 6.45
C ASP A 426 -19.26 -10.46 7.38
N VAL A 427 -18.78 -10.17 8.59
CA VAL A 427 -19.40 -9.23 9.54
C VAL A 427 -18.54 -7.98 9.82
N SER A 428 -17.57 -7.67 8.95
CA SER A 428 -16.74 -6.45 9.03
C SER A 428 -17.49 -5.15 8.71
N ILE A 429 -18.63 -5.21 8.03
CA ILE A 429 -19.57 -4.09 7.89
C ILE A 429 -20.88 -4.49 8.54
N GLN A 430 -21.19 -3.88 9.67
CA GLN A 430 -22.47 -4.06 10.35
C GLN A 430 -23.21 -2.73 10.30
N GLY A 431 -24.22 -2.64 9.45
CA GLY A 431 -25.08 -1.48 9.36
C GLY A 431 -26.13 -1.42 10.47
N PRO A 432 -27.00 -0.39 10.45
CA PRO A 432 -28.18 -0.34 11.30
C PRO A 432 -29.16 -1.48 10.98
N ASN A 433 -29.32 -1.81 9.69
CA ASN A 433 -30.36 -2.72 9.20
C ASN A 433 -29.89 -4.18 9.08
N PHE A 434 -28.60 -4.40 8.78
CA PHE A 434 -28.06 -5.73 8.48
C PHE A 434 -26.73 -5.97 9.20
N THR A 435 -26.50 -7.20 9.64
CA THR A 435 -25.31 -7.58 10.43
C THR A 435 -24.16 -8.13 9.58
N THR A 436 -24.41 -8.48 8.31
CA THR A 436 -23.35 -8.91 7.39
C THR A 436 -23.00 -7.86 6.36
N THR A 437 -21.75 -7.88 5.91
CA THR A 437 -21.24 -7.11 4.78
C THR A 437 -22.06 -7.33 3.51
N GLN A 438 -22.42 -8.58 3.21
CA GLN A 438 -23.08 -8.93 1.96
C GLN A 438 -24.53 -8.43 1.91
N GLU A 439 -25.28 -8.50 3.02
CA GLU A 439 -26.60 -7.87 3.09
C GLU A 439 -26.50 -6.34 2.97
N ASN A 440 -25.52 -5.72 3.66
CA ASN A 440 -25.28 -4.28 3.56
C ASN A 440 -24.93 -3.84 2.13
N ILE A 441 -24.13 -4.63 1.38
CA ILE A 441 -23.82 -4.36 -0.03
C ILE A 441 -25.03 -4.63 -0.92
N VAL A 442 -25.62 -5.83 -0.88
CA VAL A 442 -26.64 -6.26 -1.85
C VAL A 442 -27.98 -5.61 -1.54
N LEU A 443 -28.53 -5.84 -0.35
CA LEU A 443 -29.86 -5.37 0.06
C LEU A 443 -29.84 -3.90 0.50
N GLY A 444 -28.70 -3.41 1.01
CA GLY A 444 -28.52 -2.02 1.41
C GLY A 444 -28.11 -1.10 0.27
N TYR A 445 -26.96 -1.35 -0.36
CA TYR A 445 -26.37 -0.44 -1.35
C TYR A 445 -26.91 -0.68 -2.77
N LEU A 446 -26.72 -1.87 -3.34
CA LEU A 446 -27.07 -2.20 -4.73
C LEU A 446 -28.59 -2.16 -4.98
N ALA A 447 -29.44 -2.39 -3.97
CA ALA A 447 -30.89 -2.27 -4.10
C ALA A 447 -31.38 -0.87 -4.54
N HIS A 448 -30.60 0.19 -4.34
CA HIS A 448 -30.95 1.54 -4.81
C HIS A 448 -30.72 1.75 -6.32
N ALA A 449 -29.79 0.99 -6.91
CA ALA A 449 -29.46 1.02 -8.33
C ALA A 449 -28.90 -0.35 -8.75
N PRO A 450 -29.77 -1.35 -8.98
CA PRO A 450 -29.32 -2.71 -9.28
C PRO A 450 -28.48 -2.74 -10.57
N PRO A 451 -27.28 -3.35 -10.55
CA PRO A 451 -26.43 -3.47 -11.74
C PRO A 451 -27.01 -4.50 -12.72
N ASP A 452 -26.68 -4.37 -14.02
CA ASP A 452 -27.10 -5.34 -15.03
C ASP A 452 -26.37 -6.69 -14.90
N VAL A 453 -25.07 -6.65 -14.58
CA VAL A 453 -24.17 -7.79 -14.46
C VAL A 453 -23.32 -7.64 -13.19
N VAL A 454 -23.19 -8.71 -12.42
CA VAL A 454 -22.30 -8.78 -11.25
C VAL A 454 -21.31 -9.92 -11.44
N VAL A 455 -20.02 -9.60 -11.38
CA VAL A 455 -18.94 -10.60 -11.37
C VAL A 455 -18.55 -10.88 -9.93
N LEU A 456 -18.85 -12.07 -9.44
CA LEU A 456 -18.60 -12.51 -8.06
C LEU A 456 -17.42 -13.47 -8.03
N ASN A 457 -16.44 -13.22 -7.17
CA ASN A 457 -15.40 -14.21 -6.88
C ASN A 457 -15.91 -15.15 -5.77
N ALA A 458 -16.03 -16.45 -6.04
CA ALA A 458 -16.34 -17.49 -5.06
C ALA A 458 -15.10 -17.83 -4.19
N GLY A 459 -14.36 -16.79 -3.81
CA GLY A 459 -13.02 -16.85 -3.28
C GLY A 459 -12.92 -17.35 -1.85
N LEU A 460 -11.83 -18.05 -1.55
CA LEU A 460 -11.41 -18.45 -0.20
C LEU A 460 -10.29 -17.53 0.30
N HIS A 461 -10.49 -16.21 0.20
CA HIS A 461 -9.54 -15.27 0.77
C HIS A 461 -9.58 -15.41 2.30
N ASP A 462 -8.41 -15.50 2.94
CA ASP A 462 -8.24 -15.48 4.40
C ASP A 462 -9.18 -16.40 5.22
N THR A 463 -9.42 -17.64 4.79
CA THR A 463 -10.39 -18.56 5.44
C THR A 463 -9.96 -19.13 6.79
N SER A 464 -9.67 -18.28 7.76
CA SER A 464 -9.52 -18.63 9.18
C SER A 464 -10.88 -18.89 9.85
N LEU A 465 -11.80 -19.57 9.15
CA LEU A 465 -13.11 -19.97 9.69
C LEU A 465 -12.97 -21.20 10.58
N GLN A 466 -13.67 -21.21 11.71
CA GLN A 466 -13.73 -22.37 12.62
C GLN A 466 -14.37 -23.59 11.94
N ASP A 467 -15.48 -23.41 11.23
CA ASP A 467 -16.08 -24.41 10.35
C ASP A 467 -15.82 -24.02 8.90
N SER A 468 -14.72 -24.56 8.37
CA SER A 468 -14.32 -24.45 6.96
C SER A 468 -14.67 -25.73 6.18
N SER A 469 -15.74 -26.46 6.53
CA SER A 469 -16.18 -27.63 5.74
C SER A 469 -16.69 -27.24 4.34
N PRO A 470 -16.59 -28.13 3.33
CA PRO A 470 -17.24 -27.94 2.02
C PRO A 470 -18.74 -27.64 2.13
N GLU A 471 -19.41 -28.22 3.13
CA GLU A 471 -20.83 -28.02 3.44
C GLU A 471 -21.10 -26.62 4.00
N ALA A 472 -20.25 -26.11 4.90
CA ALA A 472 -20.34 -24.74 5.40
C ALA A 472 -20.09 -23.69 4.31
N TYR A 473 -19.10 -23.94 3.44
CA TYR A 473 -18.85 -23.11 2.27
C TYR A 473 -20.04 -23.10 1.31
N GLU A 474 -20.61 -24.26 0.98
CA GLU A 474 -21.79 -24.34 0.11
C GLU A 474 -22.99 -23.60 0.72
N ALA A 475 -23.24 -23.75 2.01
CA ALA A 475 -24.31 -23.03 2.70
C ALA A 475 -24.13 -21.51 2.65
N ASN A 476 -22.88 -21.02 2.84
CA ASN A 476 -22.56 -19.60 2.73
C ASN A 476 -22.69 -19.07 1.30
N MET A 477 -22.22 -19.82 0.29
CA MET A 477 -22.37 -19.43 -1.12
C MET A 477 -23.85 -19.44 -1.57
N ARG A 478 -24.62 -20.46 -1.18
CA ARG A 478 -26.06 -20.56 -1.46
C ARG A 478 -26.82 -19.37 -0.86
N TRP A 479 -26.48 -18.98 0.37
CA TRP A 479 -27.02 -17.77 1.02
C TRP A 479 -26.61 -16.49 0.30
N TYR A 480 -25.32 -16.30 -0.01
CA TYR A 480 -24.82 -15.05 -0.62
C TYR A 480 -25.40 -14.83 -2.01
N LEU A 481 -25.40 -15.86 -2.87
CA LEU A 481 -26.03 -15.78 -4.19
C LEU A 481 -27.54 -15.50 -4.08
N GLY A 482 -28.20 -16.05 -3.06
CA GLY A 482 -29.62 -15.81 -2.77
C GLY A 482 -29.96 -14.35 -2.44
N LEU A 483 -29.02 -13.54 -1.94
CA LEU A 483 -29.28 -12.12 -1.69
C LEU A 483 -29.61 -11.34 -2.97
N PHE A 484 -29.02 -11.73 -4.11
CA PHE A 484 -29.24 -11.08 -5.39
C PHE A 484 -30.64 -11.37 -5.99
N ASP A 485 -31.33 -12.41 -5.49
CA ASP A 485 -32.70 -12.72 -5.90
C ASP A 485 -33.73 -11.68 -5.39
N ALA A 486 -33.36 -10.89 -4.39
CA ALA A 486 -34.18 -9.79 -3.87
C ALA A 486 -34.05 -8.49 -4.68
N LEU A 487 -33.10 -8.40 -5.62
CA LEU A 487 -32.92 -7.22 -6.47
C LEU A 487 -33.92 -7.22 -7.63
N VAL A 488 -34.41 -6.03 -7.99
CA VAL A 488 -35.38 -5.84 -9.08
C VAL A 488 -34.89 -4.70 -9.99
N PRO A 489 -34.41 -4.99 -11.21
CA PRO A 489 -34.24 -6.32 -11.81
C PRO A 489 -33.16 -7.15 -11.09
N ARG A 490 -33.27 -8.49 -11.14
CA ARG A 490 -32.19 -9.39 -10.68
C ARG A 490 -31.00 -9.25 -11.64
N PRO A 491 -29.78 -8.96 -11.14
CA PRO A 491 -28.58 -8.94 -11.97
C PRO A 491 -28.26 -10.31 -12.57
N ARG A 492 -27.55 -10.31 -13.69
CA ARG A 492 -26.89 -11.52 -14.20
C ARG A 492 -25.62 -11.78 -13.42
N LEU A 493 -25.53 -12.92 -12.76
CA LEU A 493 -24.36 -13.30 -11.97
C LEU A 493 -23.37 -14.09 -12.84
N LEU A 494 -22.12 -13.65 -12.84
CA LEU A 494 -20.96 -14.41 -13.32
C LEU A 494 -20.09 -14.77 -12.12
N VAL A 495 -20.13 -16.04 -11.72
CA VAL A 495 -19.41 -16.56 -10.57
C VAL A 495 -18.07 -17.13 -11.02
N LEU A 496 -16.98 -16.57 -10.51
CA LEU A 496 -15.61 -17.00 -10.75
C LEU A 496 -15.16 -17.99 -9.68
N GLY A 497 -14.56 -19.10 -10.08
CA GLY A 497 -13.95 -20.06 -9.15
C GLY A 497 -12.74 -19.49 -8.39
N THR A 498 -12.46 -20.07 -7.21
CA THR A 498 -11.24 -19.74 -6.46
C THR A 498 -10.00 -20.11 -7.27
N THR A 499 -9.09 -19.15 -7.43
CA THR A 499 -7.85 -19.25 -8.23
C THR A 499 -6.57 -19.02 -7.44
N ARG A 500 -6.68 -18.40 -6.26
CA ARG A 500 -5.54 -18.06 -5.41
C ARG A 500 -5.95 -18.24 -3.97
N VAL A 501 -5.02 -18.78 -3.19
CA VAL A 501 -5.11 -18.93 -1.75
C VAL A 501 -3.84 -18.29 -1.19
N ASP A 502 -3.99 -17.45 -0.16
CA ASP A 502 -2.85 -16.73 0.44
C ASP A 502 -1.89 -17.75 1.09
N ARG A 503 -0.66 -17.83 0.57
CA ARG A 503 0.34 -18.82 1.00
C ARG A 503 0.78 -18.59 2.44
N ASP A 504 0.78 -17.36 2.92
CA ASP A 504 1.27 -17.03 4.27
C ASP A 504 0.20 -17.29 5.33
N LYS A 505 -1.08 -17.20 4.96
CA LYS A 505 -2.22 -17.48 5.84
C LYS A 505 -2.66 -18.96 5.86
N GLN A 506 -2.02 -19.83 5.08
CA GLN A 506 -2.51 -21.20 4.84
C GLN A 506 -1.40 -22.27 4.96
N PRO A 507 -1.74 -23.48 5.50
CA PRO A 507 -0.83 -24.62 5.60
C PRO A 507 -0.13 -24.98 4.29
N ALA A 508 1.08 -25.53 4.37
CA ALA A 508 1.94 -25.77 3.21
C ALA A 508 1.29 -26.68 2.16
N GLU A 509 0.59 -27.71 2.62
CA GLU A 509 -0.22 -28.67 1.87
C GLU A 509 -1.41 -28.06 1.12
N HIS A 510 -1.80 -26.82 1.44
CA HIS A 510 -2.90 -26.10 0.77
C HIS A 510 -2.44 -25.08 -0.27
N ARG A 511 -1.13 -24.82 -0.39
CA ARG A 511 -0.56 -23.74 -1.21
C ARG A 511 -0.59 -23.99 -2.71
N GLU A 512 -0.52 -25.25 -3.14
CA GLU A 512 -0.67 -25.62 -4.55
C GLU A 512 -2.15 -25.65 -4.94
N VAL A 513 -2.64 -24.56 -5.52
CA VAL A 513 -4.05 -24.43 -5.94
C VAL A 513 -4.45 -25.53 -6.94
N THR A 514 -3.50 -26.03 -7.72
CA THR A 514 -3.66 -27.07 -8.74
C THR A 514 -3.95 -28.46 -8.18
N SER A 515 -3.27 -28.86 -7.11
CA SER A 515 -3.38 -30.20 -6.50
C SER A 515 -4.32 -30.23 -5.29
N ASN A 516 -4.71 -29.06 -4.76
CA ASN A 516 -5.56 -28.93 -3.58
C ASN A 516 -7.01 -29.42 -3.80
N GLN A 517 -7.27 -30.67 -3.40
CA GLN A 517 -8.58 -31.33 -3.45
C GLN A 517 -9.70 -30.53 -2.77
N ARG A 518 -9.37 -29.71 -1.78
CA ARG A 518 -10.34 -28.88 -1.06
C ARG A 518 -10.86 -27.74 -1.94
N ILE A 519 -9.97 -27.07 -2.67
CA ILE A 519 -10.34 -26.03 -3.65
C ILE A 519 -11.17 -26.64 -4.78
N HIS A 520 -10.80 -27.83 -5.26
CA HIS A 520 -11.62 -28.58 -6.24
C HIS A 520 -13.02 -28.88 -5.71
N ALA A 521 -13.16 -29.31 -4.46
CA ALA A 521 -14.47 -29.55 -3.84
C ALA A 521 -15.31 -28.27 -3.71
N TYR A 522 -14.71 -27.16 -3.30
CA TYR A 522 -15.40 -25.86 -3.20
C TYR A 522 -15.82 -25.32 -4.57
N ASN A 523 -14.91 -25.31 -5.56
CA ASN A 523 -15.21 -24.87 -6.92
C ASN A 523 -16.29 -25.75 -7.55
N SER A 524 -16.25 -27.07 -7.34
CA SER A 524 -17.29 -28.00 -7.82
C SER A 524 -18.68 -27.71 -7.21
N ARG A 525 -18.74 -27.40 -5.90
CA ARG A 525 -20.01 -27.03 -5.23
C ARG A 525 -20.52 -25.67 -5.67
N ALA A 526 -19.65 -24.67 -5.83
CA ALA A 526 -20.05 -23.35 -6.33
C ALA A 526 -20.49 -23.39 -7.80
N ALA A 527 -19.85 -24.23 -8.63
CA ALA A 527 -20.30 -24.51 -10.00
C ALA A 527 -21.69 -25.15 -10.04
N ALA A 528 -21.94 -26.15 -9.17
CA ALA A 528 -23.25 -26.79 -9.04
C ALA A 528 -24.34 -25.80 -8.59
N LEU A 529 -24.04 -24.92 -7.62
CA LEU A 529 -24.95 -23.85 -7.18
C LEU A 529 -25.26 -22.84 -8.29
N ALA A 530 -24.25 -22.42 -9.06
CA ALA A 530 -24.46 -21.51 -10.18
C ALA A 530 -25.36 -22.16 -11.25
N ALA A 531 -25.11 -23.42 -11.58
CA ALA A 531 -25.93 -24.20 -12.51
C ALA A 531 -27.38 -24.41 -12.02
N GLU A 532 -27.58 -24.73 -10.72
CA GLU A 532 -28.91 -24.84 -10.07
C GLU A 532 -29.73 -23.55 -10.23
N ARG A 533 -29.05 -22.39 -10.22
CA ARG A 533 -29.65 -21.06 -10.23
C ARG A 533 -29.75 -20.40 -11.61
N GLY A 534 -29.22 -21.04 -12.65
CA GLY A 534 -29.08 -20.45 -13.99
C GLY A 534 -28.08 -19.30 -14.08
N ASP A 535 -27.17 -19.19 -13.11
CA ASP A 535 -26.09 -18.20 -13.07
C ASP A 535 -24.88 -18.71 -13.89
N MET A 536 -24.08 -17.80 -14.45
CA MET A 536 -22.90 -18.18 -15.23
C MET A 536 -21.76 -18.60 -14.30
N TRP A 537 -21.11 -19.72 -14.60
CA TRP A 537 -19.91 -20.18 -13.90
C TRP A 537 -18.69 -20.09 -14.81
N LEU A 538 -17.58 -19.59 -14.26
CA LEU A 538 -16.29 -19.57 -14.92
C LEU A 538 -15.24 -20.13 -13.98
N ASP A 539 -14.77 -21.35 -14.25
CA ASP A 539 -13.64 -21.95 -13.56
C ASP A 539 -12.34 -21.53 -14.23
N PRO A 540 -11.52 -20.64 -13.64
CA PRO A 540 -10.27 -20.27 -14.25
C PRO A 540 -9.21 -21.36 -14.01
N TYR A 541 -9.49 -22.39 -13.20
CA TYR A 541 -8.65 -23.59 -13.13
C TYR A 541 -8.72 -24.42 -14.40
N HIS A 542 -9.92 -24.60 -14.98
CA HIS A 542 -10.07 -25.25 -16.28
C HIS A 542 -9.29 -24.51 -17.38
N LEU A 543 -9.25 -23.16 -17.35
CA LEU A 543 -8.40 -22.39 -18.25
C LEU A 543 -6.91 -22.75 -18.09
N LEU A 544 -6.41 -22.97 -16.87
CA LEU A 544 -5.02 -23.40 -16.61
C LEU A 544 -4.68 -24.81 -17.12
N GLN A 545 -5.65 -25.60 -17.58
CA GLN A 545 -5.37 -26.88 -18.25
C GLN A 545 -5.02 -26.67 -19.73
N LEU A 546 -5.30 -25.49 -20.29
CA LEU A 546 -5.00 -25.14 -21.68
C LEU A 546 -3.53 -24.65 -21.79
N PRO A 547 -2.74 -25.10 -22.80
CA PRO A 547 -1.32 -24.78 -22.92
C PRO A 547 -0.99 -23.27 -22.92
N LEU A 548 -1.86 -22.45 -23.51
CA LEU A 548 -1.71 -20.97 -23.55
C LEU A 548 -1.76 -20.33 -22.16
N TRP A 549 -2.45 -20.94 -21.21
CA TRP A 549 -2.64 -20.41 -19.86
C TRP A 549 -1.62 -20.99 -18.87
N GLN A 550 -1.16 -22.24 -19.09
CA GLN A 550 -0.03 -22.83 -18.37
C GLN A 550 1.22 -21.96 -18.49
N ALA A 551 1.53 -21.47 -19.70
CA ALA A 551 2.65 -20.57 -19.94
C ALA A 551 2.55 -19.19 -19.25
N ARG A 552 1.41 -18.86 -18.62
CA ARG A 552 1.16 -17.62 -17.89
C ARG A 552 1.01 -17.83 -16.37
N ASN A 553 1.16 -19.07 -15.90
CA ASN A 553 1.23 -19.41 -14.48
C ASN A 553 2.70 -19.34 -14.01
N VAL A 554 2.96 -18.71 -12.87
CA VAL A 554 4.32 -18.42 -12.39
C VAL A 554 4.79 -19.44 -11.35
N ASP A 555 3.96 -19.73 -10.33
CA ASP A 555 4.33 -20.58 -9.20
C ASP A 555 3.19 -21.48 -8.68
N GLY A 556 2.14 -21.68 -9.48
CA GLY A 556 0.95 -22.43 -9.09
C GLY A 556 -0.09 -21.63 -8.29
N ALA A 557 0.23 -20.40 -7.87
CA ALA A 557 -0.67 -19.50 -7.14
C ALA A 557 -0.70 -18.05 -7.68
N HIS A 558 0.34 -17.64 -8.41
CA HIS A 558 0.49 -16.34 -9.05
C HIS A 558 0.50 -16.48 -10.58
N TYR A 559 -0.01 -15.46 -11.26
CA TYR A 559 -0.05 -15.39 -12.72
C TYR A 559 0.75 -14.18 -13.20
N ALA A 560 1.37 -14.31 -14.38
CA ALA A 560 1.99 -13.19 -15.08
C ALA A 560 0.94 -12.14 -15.43
N ASP A 561 1.31 -10.87 -15.55
CA ASP A 561 0.31 -9.80 -15.79
C ASP A 561 -0.50 -10.01 -17.09
N GLN A 562 0.11 -10.64 -18.10
CA GLN A 562 -0.55 -11.10 -19.33
C GLN A 562 -1.73 -12.07 -19.11
N TYR A 563 -1.77 -12.81 -18.00
CA TYR A 563 -2.95 -13.61 -17.61
C TYR A 563 -4.14 -12.69 -17.34
N TYR A 564 -3.92 -11.61 -16.58
CA TYR A 564 -4.99 -10.68 -16.22
C TYR A 564 -5.45 -9.86 -17.42
N GLU A 565 -4.56 -9.58 -18.38
CA GLU A 565 -4.91 -9.03 -19.70
C GLU A 565 -5.87 -9.95 -20.46
N VAL A 566 -5.44 -11.19 -20.78
CA VAL A 566 -6.27 -12.17 -21.51
C VAL A 566 -7.58 -12.47 -20.75
N MET A 567 -7.51 -12.65 -19.44
CA MET A 567 -8.69 -12.95 -18.61
C MET A 567 -9.69 -11.78 -18.59
N ALA A 568 -9.22 -10.53 -18.49
CA ALA A 568 -10.12 -9.38 -18.50
C ALA A 568 -10.63 -9.04 -19.92
N TRP A 569 -9.77 -9.11 -20.93
CA TRP A 569 -10.07 -8.66 -22.29
C TRP A 569 -10.84 -9.72 -23.08
N ASP A 570 -10.29 -10.93 -23.15
CA ASP A 570 -10.81 -12.00 -23.98
C ASP A 570 -11.89 -12.80 -23.27
N VAL A 571 -11.79 -13.03 -21.96
CA VAL A 571 -12.79 -13.85 -21.23
C VAL A 571 -13.88 -12.98 -20.59
N LEU A 572 -13.57 -12.21 -19.56
CA LEU A 572 -14.57 -11.44 -18.80
C LEU A 572 -15.22 -10.35 -19.65
N GLY A 573 -14.47 -9.64 -20.50
CA GLY A 573 -14.99 -8.63 -21.41
C GLY A 573 -16.03 -9.20 -22.38
N MET A 574 -15.74 -10.36 -22.99
CA MET A 574 -16.70 -11.05 -23.86
C MET A 574 -17.93 -11.54 -23.09
N LEU A 575 -17.74 -12.21 -21.95
CA LEU A 575 -18.85 -12.73 -21.14
C LEU A 575 -19.75 -11.61 -20.58
N CYS A 576 -19.19 -10.47 -20.15
CA CYS A 576 -19.97 -9.33 -19.71
C CYS A 576 -20.77 -8.71 -20.87
N ARG A 577 -20.18 -8.54 -22.06
CA ARG A 577 -20.92 -8.04 -23.24
C ARG A 577 -22.02 -9.01 -23.69
N ALA A 578 -21.78 -10.31 -23.66
CA ALA A 578 -22.79 -11.32 -23.90
C ALA A 578 -23.90 -11.25 -22.84
N ALA A 579 -23.54 -11.14 -21.55
CA ALA A 579 -24.47 -10.98 -20.44
C ALA A 579 -25.24 -9.65 -20.48
N LEU A 580 -24.79 -8.61 -21.19
CA LEU A 580 -25.57 -7.39 -21.42
C LEU A 580 -26.59 -7.56 -22.56
N THR A 581 -26.22 -8.24 -23.65
CA THR A 581 -27.08 -8.41 -24.84
C THR A 581 -28.03 -9.62 -24.77
N TRP A 582 -27.85 -10.49 -23.79
CA TRP A 582 -28.64 -11.70 -23.58
C TRP A 582 -30.16 -11.41 -23.40
N PRO A 583 -31.08 -12.24 -23.93
CA PRO A 583 -32.52 -12.08 -23.70
C PRO A 583 -32.92 -12.39 -22.25
N ALA A 584 -33.78 -11.57 -21.64
CA ALA A 584 -34.29 -11.83 -20.29
C ALA A 584 -35.05 -13.17 -20.23
N GLY A 585 -34.75 -14.00 -19.21
CA GLY A 585 -35.41 -15.29 -18.99
C GLY A 585 -34.91 -16.48 -19.83
N SER A 586 -33.89 -16.31 -20.67
CA SER A 586 -33.26 -17.42 -21.42
C SER A 586 -32.10 -18.06 -20.62
N PRO A 587 -31.89 -19.39 -20.69
CA PRO A 587 -30.85 -20.09 -19.92
C PRO A 587 -29.45 -19.78 -20.48
N PRO A 588 -28.43 -19.48 -19.65
CA PRO A 588 -27.15 -18.93 -20.09
C PRO A 588 -26.48 -19.76 -21.20
N PRO A 589 -25.67 -19.13 -22.07
CA PRO A 589 -24.99 -19.85 -23.13
C PRO A 589 -24.01 -20.84 -22.51
N ALA A 590 -23.85 -22.01 -23.15
CA ALA A 590 -22.69 -22.84 -22.87
C ALA A 590 -21.43 -21.98 -23.12
N PRO A 591 -20.45 -21.95 -22.19
CA PRO A 591 -19.20 -21.27 -22.44
C PRO A 591 -18.51 -21.89 -23.67
N PRO A 592 -17.83 -21.06 -24.49
CA PRO A 592 -17.16 -21.52 -25.71
C PRO A 592 -15.94 -22.41 -25.44
#